data_AF-A0A950SKL2-F1
#
_entry.id   AF-A0A950SKL2-F1
#
_cell.length_a   1.000
_cell.length_b   1.000
_cell.length_c   1.000
_cell.angle_alpha   90.00
_cell.angle_beta   90.00
_cell.angle_gamma   90.00
#
_symmetry.space_group_name_H-M   'P 1'
#
loop_
_entity.id
_entity.type
_entity.pdbx_description
1 polymer ?
#
loop_
_entity_poly.entity_id
_entity_poly.type
_entity_poly.pdbx_seq_one_letter_code
_entity_poly.pdbx_strand_id
1 'polypeptide(L)'
;MPTSAGHKIAVAIEIFNRSEHQRAAAGVARSLGPPAVSVRPAAVRPSLVNVVLAWELCWYRYAIDLADAAPSVRLDAQGYELSELAAEERQANALYDERGVLSVPA
;
A
#
# COMPACT_ATOMS: atom_id res chain seq x y z
N MET A 1 -4.39 7.72 -18.11
CA MET A 1 -4.92 6.88 -17.01
C MET A 1 -4.46 5.44 -17.24
N PRO A 2 -3.81 4.79 -16.27
CA PRO A 2 -3.58 3.34 -16.30
C PRO A 2 -4.85 2.55 -16.61
N THR A 3 -4.81 1.68 -17.61
CA THR A 3 -6.01 1.01 -18.14
C THR A 3 -6.31 -0.33 -17.48
N SER A 4 -5.32 -1.05 -16.94
CA SER A 4 -5.51 -2.33 -16.24
C SER A 4 -5.28 -2.21 -14.73
N ALA A 5 -5.92 -3.10 -13.95
CA ALA A 5 -5.71 -3.16 -12.50
C ALA A 5 -4.23 -3.42 -12.15
N GLY A 6 -3.55 -4.32 -12.88
CA GLY A 6 -2.12 -4.58 -12.70
C GLY A 6 -1.25 -3.34 -12.95
N HIS A 7 -1.54 -2.57 -14.00
CA HIS A 7 -0.80 -1.32 -14.26
C HIS A 7 -1.04 -0.28 -13.15
N LYS A 8 -2.28 -0.16 -12.64
CA LYS A 8 -2.59 0.73 -11.51
C LYS A 8 -1.81 0.33 -10.25
N ILE A 9 -1.71 -0.97 -9.97
CA ILE A 9 -0.94 -1.49 -8.84
C ILE A 9 0.54 -1.13 -8.99
N ALA A 10 1.13 -1.40 -10.16
CA ALA A 10 2.54 -1.09 -10.43
C ALA A 10 2.84 0.42 -10.27
N VAL A 11 1.99 1.29 -10.85
CA VAL A 11 2.14 2.75 -10.73
C VAL A 11 1.98 3.22 -9.28
N ALA A 12 1.02 2.68 -8.53
CA ALA A 12 0.84 3.02 -7.12
C ALA A 12 2.05 2.62 -6.26
N ILE A 13 2.62 1.43 -6.49
CA ILE A 13 3.86 0.97 -5.85
C ILE A 13 5.01 1.94 -6.13
N GLU A 14 5.16 2.34 -7.38
CA GLU A 14 6.18 3.29 -7.83
C GLU A 14 6.06 4.67 -7.16
N ILE A 15 4.83 5.16 -6.97
CA ILE A 15 4.56 6.42 -6.28
C ILE A 15 4.84 6.25 -4.77
N PHE A 16 4.40 5.14 -4.18
CA PHE A 16 4.62 4.84 -2.76
C PHE A 16 6.11 4.79 -2.41
N ASN A 17 6.91 4.08 -3.21
CA ASN A 17 8.35 3.92 -3.00
C ASN A 17 9.14 5.23 -3.07
N ARG A 18 8.62 6.26 -3.76
CA ARG A 18 9.24 7.59 -3.85
C ARG A 18 8.73 8.57 -2.78
N SER A 19 7.76 8.16 -1.97
CA SER A 19 7.16 9.00 -0.93
C SER A 19 7.93 8.94 0.39
N GLU A 20 7.68 9.91 1.27
CA GLU A 20 8.22 9.90 2.64
C GLU A 20 7.70 8.72 3.49
N HIS A 21 6.51 8.20 3.16
CA HIS A 21 5.89 7.08 3.87
C HIS A 21 6.66 5.77 3.73
N GLN A 22 7.48 5.63 2.68
CA GLN A 22 8.40 4.51 2.51
C GLN A 22 9.37 4.42 3.70
N ARG A 23 9.95 5.56 4.10
CA ARG A 23 10.91 5.62 5.21
C ARG A 23 10.21 5.41 6.56
N ALA A 24 9.01 5.94 6.72
CA ALA A 24 8.20 5.72 7.92
C ALA A 24 7.86 4.23 8.11
N ALA A 25 7.41 3.57 7.04
CA ALA A 25 7.14 2.14 7.03
C ALA A 25 8.38 1.31 7.37
N ALA A 26 9.55 1.66 6.82
CA ALA A 26 10.82 1.01 7.14
C ALA A 26 11.20 1.14 8.63
N GLY A 27 10.86 2.25 9.27
CA GLY A 27 11.04 2.43 10.72
C GLY A 27 10.21 1.42 11.53
N VAL A 28 8.93 1.23 11.18
CA VAL A 28 8.05 0.26 11.84
C VAL A 28 8.52 -1.17 11.56
N ALA A 29 8.87 -1.47 10.32
CA ALA A 29 9.35 -2.79 9.91
C ALA A 29 10.62 -3.22 10.63
N ARG A 30 11.46 -2.26 11.05
CA ARG A 30 12.66 -2.54 11.85
C ARG A 30 12.34 -3.13 13.24
N SER A 31 11.18 -2.78 13.79
CA SER A 31 10.75 -3.22 15.12
C SER A 31 9.85 -4.47 15.03
N LEU A 32 9.00 -4.55 14.00
CA LEU A 32 7.95 -5.57 13.88
C LEU A 32 8.21 -6.62 12.78
N GLY A 33 9.32 -6.52 12.04
CA GLY A 33 9.57 -7.33 10.85
C GLY A 33 8.87 -6.80 9.60
N PRO A 34 8.99 -7.48 8.45
CA PRO A 34 8.35 -7.05 7.20
C PRO A 34 6.82 -7.17 7.29
N PRO A 35 6.05 -6.17 6.81
CA PRO A 35 4.59 -6.25 6.74
C PRO A 35 4.11 -7.17 5.62
N ALA A 36 2.90 -7.71 5.78
CA ALA A 36 2.10 -8.15 4.65
C ALA A 36 1.62 -6.92 3.85
N VAL A 37 1.72 -6.97 2.51
CA VAL A 37 1.41 -5.81 1.65
C VAL A 37 0.25 -6.13 0.71
N SER A 38 -0.80 -5.31 0.78
CA SER A 38 -1.90 -5.34 -0.18
C SER A 38 -2.00 -4.00 -0.92
N VAL A 39 -1.91 -4.03 -2.25
CA VAL A 39 -2.08 -2.87 -3.13
C VAL A 39 -3.24 -3.10 -4.09
N ARG A 40 -4.33 -2.36 -3.95
CA ARG A 40 -5.57 -2.62 -4.70
C ARG A 40 -6.31 -1.34 -5.08
N PRO A 41 -6.84 -1.22 -6.31
CA PRO A 41 -7.80 -0.17 -6.63
C PRO A 41 -9.03 -0.28 -5.73
N ALA A 42 -9.53 0.86 -5.24
CA ALA A 42 -10.75 0.90 -4.45
C ALA A 42 -11.95 0.50 -5.32
N ALA A 43 -12.86 -0.31 -4.77
CA ALA A 43 -14.00 -0.85 -5.51
C ALA A 43 -14.94 0.26 -6.04
N VAL A 44 -15.19 1.28 -5.22
CA VAL A 44 -16.11 2.39 -5.56
C VAL A 44 -15.44 3.43 -6.45
N ARG A 45 -14.14 3.67 -6.29
CA ARG A 45 -13.38 4.67 -7.05
C ARG A 45 -12.10 4.06 -7.61
N PRO A 46 -12.14 3.45 -8.81
CA PRO A 46 -10.99 2.73 -9.35
C PRO A 46 -9.76 3.59 -9.70
N SER A 47 -9.84 4.93 -9.67
CA SER A 47 -8.66 5.80 -9.74
C SER A 47 -7.89 5.83 -8.43
N LEU A 48 -8.56 5.58 -7.31
CA LEU A 48 -7.97 5.49 -6.00
C LEU A 48 -7.37 4.09 -5.80
N VAL A 49 -6.11 4.04 -5.38
CA VAL A 49 -5.42 2.80 -5.05
C VAL A 49 -5.03 2.84 -3.58
N ASN A 50 -5.46 1.82 -2.83
CA ASN A 50 -5.09 1.61 -1.44
C ASN A 50 -3.80 0.79 -1.39
N VAL A 51 -2.85 1.23 -0.56
CA VAL A 51 -1.64 0.50 -0.18
C VAL A 51 -1.76 0.23 1.31
N VAL A 52 -1.95 -1.03 1.68
CA VAL A 52 -2.05 -1.48 3.07
C VAL A 52 -0.75 -2.18 3.45
N LEU A 53 -0.15 -1.71 4.55
CA LEU A 53 0.95 -2.37 5.24
C LEU A 53 0.40 -2.92 6.56
N ALA A 54 0.45 -4.24 6.72
CA ALA A 54 -0.14 -4.94 7.84
C ALA A 54 0.91 -5.76 8.61
N TRP A 55 1.02 -5.50 9.90
CA TRP A 55 1.72 -6.33 10.88
C TRP A 55 0.68 -7.05 11.75
N GLU A 56 1.11 -8.01 12.56
CA GLU A 56 0.22 -8.73 13.47
C GLU A 56 -0.53 -7.79 14.44
N LEU A 57 0.09 -6.68 14.85
CA LEU A 57 -0.40 -5.77 15.89
C LEU A 57 -0.92 -4.42 15.39
N CYS A 58 -0.68 -4.07 14.13
CA CYS A 58 -1.14 -2.81 13.56
C CYS A 58 -1.17 -2.83 12.05
N TRP A 59 -1.90 -1.88 11.47
CA TRP A 59 -1.92 -1.67 10.03
C TRP A 59 -2.02 -0.19 9.69
N TYR A 60 -1.51 0.15 8.51
CA TYR A 60 -1.64 1.48 7.91
C TYR A 60 -2.18 1.32 6.49
N ARG A 61 -3.18 2.13 6.15
CA ARG A 61 -3.71 2.26 4.79
C ARG A 61 -3.31 3.62 4.26
N TYR A 62 -2.56 3.60 3.17
CA TYR A 62 -2.28 4.76 2.36
C TYR A 62 -3.17 4.75 1.13
N ALA A 63 -3.49 5.93 0.62
CA ALA A 63 -4.30 6.08 -0.57
C ALA A 63 -3.59 6.98 -1.58
N ILE A 64 -3.68 6.60 -2.85
CA ILE A 64 -3.06 7.30 -3.98
C ILE A 64 -4.15 7.49 -5.03
N ASP A 65 -4.48 8.73 -5.38
CA ASP A 65 -5.45 8.99 -6.43
C ASP A 65 -4.74 9.18 -7.76
N LEU A 66 -4.83 8.18 -8.63
CA LEU A 66 -4.20 8.20 -9.95
C LEU A 66 -4.92 9.12 -10.94
N ALA A 67 -6.06 9.71 -10.56
CA ALA A 67 -6.74 10.75 -11.34
C ALA A 67 -6.05 12.12 -11.23
N ASP A 68 -5.25 12.33 -10.17
CA ASP A 68 -4.58 13.61 -9.93
C ASP A 68 -3.46 13.83 -10.96
N ALA A 69 -3.27 15.09 -11.37
CA ALA A 69 -2.19 15.46 -12.30
C ALA A 69 -0.79 15.22 -11.70
N ALA A 70 -0.69 15.30 -10.37
CA ALA A 70 0.49 14.97 -9.59
C ALA A 70 0.08 14.08 -8.39
N PRO A 71 -0.07 12.76 -8.59
CA PRO A 71 -0.51 11.86 -7.54
C PRO A 71 0.43 11.88 -6.34
N SER A 72 -0.14 12.01 -5.14
CA SER A 72 0.59 11.96 -3.88
C SER A 72 0.08 10.83 -3.00
N VAL A 73 0.91 10.42 -2.04
CA VAL A 73 0.56 9.39 -1.06
C VAL A 73 0.05 10.07 0.20
N ARG A 74 -1.15 9.71 0.64
CA ARG A 74 -1.71 10.15 1.93
C ARG A 74 -1.95 8.96 2.84
N LEU A 75 -1.74 9.15 4.14
CA LEU A 75 -2.25 8.22 5.15
C LEU A 75 -3.78 8.40 5.20
N ASP A 76 -4.50 7.34 4.86
CA ASP A 76 -5.96 7.33 4.76
C ASP A 76 -6.60 6.78 6.03
N ALA A 77 -6.03 5.72 6.59
CA ALA A 77 -6.45 5.13 7.87
C ALA A 77 -5.31 4.34 8.53
N GLN A 78 -5.46 4.04 9.81
CA GLN A 78 -4.60 3.13 10.56
C GLN A 78 -5.42 2.43 11.65
N GLY A 79 -4.95 1.30 12.14
CA GLY A 79 -5.62 0.55 13.20
C GLY A 79 -4.71 -0.50 13.85
N TYR A 80 -5.30 -1.26 14.76
CA TYR A 80 -4.58 -2.20 15.63
C TYR A 80 -5.05 -3.65 15.46
N GLU A 81 -6.15 -3.86 14.72
CA GLU A 81 -6.74 -5.18 14.54
C GLU A 81 -6.87 -5.49 13.04
N LEU A 82 -6.28 -6.59 12.56
CA LEU A 82 -6.39 -6.97 11.14
C LEU A 82 -7.84 -7.21 10.70
N SER A 83 -8.74 -7.49 11.64
CA SER A 83 -10.17 -7.65 11.37
C SER A 83 -10.86 -6.36 10.92
N GLU A 84 -10.25 -5.19 11.16
CA GLU A 84 -10.73 -3.87 10.69
C GLU A 84 -10.51 -3.67 9.17
N LEU A 85 -9.59 -4.43 8.57
CA LEU A 85 -9.35 -4.42 7.13
C LEU A 85 -10.42 -5.21 6.37
N ALA A 86 -10.71 -4.78 5.14
CA ALA A 86 -11.50 -5.58 4.22
C ALA A 86 -10.84 -6.95 3.97
N ALA A 87 -11.64 -7.97 3.66
CA ALA A 87 -11.13 -9.33 3.49
C ALA A 87 -10.05 -9.44 2.41
N GLU A 88 -10.17 -8.66 1.34
CA GLU A 88 -9.23 -8.57 0.23
C GLU A 88 -7.94 -7.83 0.63
N GLU A 89 -8.03 -6.85 1.52
CA GLU A 89 -6.86 -6.10 2.01
C GLU A 89 -6.00 -6.89 3.00
N ARG A 90 -6.58 -7.91 3.64
CA ARG A 90 -5.82 -8.90 4.44
C ARG A 90 -5.01 -9.87 3.59
N GLN A 91 -5.30 -9.97 2.29
CA GLN A 91 -4.58 -10.86 1.37
C GLN A 91 -3.45 -10.09 0.69
N ALA A 92 -2.21 -10.46 1.02
CA ALA A 92 -1.04 -9.87 0.39
C ALA A 92 -1.02 -10.14 -1.13
N ASN A 93 -0.69 -9.12 -1.91
CA ASN A 93 -0.50 -9.21 -3.36
C ASN A 93 0.73 -8.44 -3.86
N ALA A 94 1.54 -7.92 -2.93
CA ALA A 94 2.80 -7.24 -3.20
C ALA A 94 3.84 -7.70 -2.17
N LEU A 95 5.11 -7.49 -2.52
CA LEU A 95 6.26 -7.87 -1.71
C LEU A 95 6.85 -6.63 -1.02
N TYR A 96 7.46 -6.85 0.14
CA TYR A 96 8.24 -5.86 0.89
C TYR A 96 9.67 -6.39 1.06
N ASP A 97 10.67 -5.64 0.60
CA ASP A 97 12.08 -6.05 0.70
C ASP A 97 12.81 -5.44 1.92
N GLU A 98 14.05 -5.87 2.14
CA GLU A 98 14.90 -5.41 3.26
C GLU A 98 15.26 -3.92 3.20
N ARG A 99 15.10 -3.28 2.04
CA ARG A 99 15.31 -1.83 1.84
C ARG A 99 14.03 -1.04 2.05
N GLY A 100 12.92 -1.73 2.33
CA GLY A 100 11.59 -1.16 2.48
C GLY A 100 10.94 -0.76 1.16
N VAL A 101 11.32 -1.41 0.06
CA VAL A 101 10.77 -1.17 -1.28
C VAL A 101 9.65 -2.16 -1.55
N LEU A 102 8.54 -1.66 -2.09
CA LEU A 102 7.43 -2.46 -2.57
C LEU A 102 7.65 -2.94 -4.00
N SER A 103 7.23 -4.17 -4.31
CA SER A 103 7.24 -4.70 -5.68
C SER A 103 6.05 -5.63 -5.93
N VAL A 104 5.71 -5.82 -7.21
CA VAL A 104 4.77 -6.88 -7.62
C VAL A 104 5.47 -8.24 -7.59
N PRO A 105 4.77 -9.34 -7.23
CA PRO A 105 5.29 -10.69 -7.39
C PRO A 105 5.60 -10.97 -8.87
N ALA A 106 6.62 -11.79 -9.13
CA ALA A 106 7.01 -12.22 -10.48
C ALA A 106 5.97 -13.15 -11.13
#